data_AF-A0A8C4TLW1-F1
#
_entry.id   AF-A0A8C4TLW1-F1
#
_cell.length_a   1.000
_cell.length_b   1.000
_cell.length_c   1.000
_cell.angle_alpha   90.00
_cell.angle_beta   90.00
_cell.angle_gamma   90.00
#
_symmetry.space_group_name_H-M   'P 1'
#
loop_
_entity.id
_entity.type
_entity.pdbx_description
1 polymer ?
#
loop_
_entity_poly.entity_id
_entity_poly.type
_entity_poly.pdbx_seq_one_letter_code
_entity_poly.pdbx_strand_id
1 'polypeptide(L)'
;MNAVLAVKQYVSRMIEDSGPGMKVLLMDRETTGVVSMVYTQSEILQKEVYLFERIDSAHREPMKHLKAICFLRPTKENVEFLIQELRRPKYSIYFVYFSNVISKSDVKSLAEADEQEVVAEVQEFYGDYIAVNPHVFSLNLLGCCQGRNWDPAQLSRTTQGLTALLLSLKKCPMIRYQLSSEPAKRLAECVKQVITKEYELFDFRRTEVPPLLLLLDRSDDAITPLLNQWTYQAMVHELLGINNNRIDLSRVPGISKDLREVVLSAENDEFYANNMYLNFAEIGSNIKNLMEDFQKRKPKEQQKLESIADMKAFVENYPQFKKMSGTVSKHVTVVGELSRLVGERNLLEVSEVEQELACQNDHSSALQNVRRLLQNPKVTEFDAARLVMLYALHYERHSSNSLPGLITDLKNRGVSEKYRKLVSAVVEYGGKRVRGSDLFGPKDAVAITKQFLKGLKGVENVYTQHQPLLQETLDQLIKGKLKDSQYPYLGANTLRDRPQDIIVFIIGGATYEEALTVYNLNRTNPGVRIVLGGTTIHNTKSINVQIT
;
A
#
# COMPACT_ATOMS: atom_id res chain seq x y z
N MET A 1 -11.37 -12.20 -7.59
CA MET A 1 -10.18 -11.37 -7.82
C MET A 1 -9.56 -11.11 -6.46
N ASN A 2 -8.48 -11.83 -6.11
CA ASN A 2 -7.85 -11.77 -4.79
C ASN A 2 -6.33 -11.88 -4.97
N ALA A 3 -5.62 -10.78 -4.73
CA ALA A 3 -4.18 -10.68 -4.95
C ALA A 3 -3.37 -11.58 -4.00
N VAL A 4 -3.78 -11.66 -2.73
CA VAL A 4 -3.14 -12.48 -1.69
C VAL A 4 -3.27 -13.96 -2.04
N LEU A 5 -4.49 -14.41 -2.38
CA LEU A 5 -4.74 -15.79 -2.74
C LEU A 5 -3.94 -16.23 -3.97
N ALA A 6 -3.84 -15.36 -4.99
CA ALA A 6 -3.09 -15.67 -6.21
C ALA A 6 -1.61 -15.94 -5.91
N VAL A 7 -0.95 -15.08 -5.13
CA VAL A 7 0.45 -15.28 -4.73
C VAL A 7 0.60 -16.49 -3.79
N LYS A 8 -0.32 -16.67 -2.83
CA LYS A 8 -0.32 -17.81 -1.90
C LYS A 8 -0.41 -19.15 -2.65
N GLN A 9 -1.21 -19.21 -3.72
CA GLN A 9 -1.32 -20.39 -4.58
C GLN A 9 -0.03 -20.68 -5.36
N TYR A 10 0.64 -19.67 -5.90
CA TYR A 10 1.94 -19.88 -6.54
C TYR A 10 2.97 -20.45 -5.56
N VAL A 11 3.11 -19.85 -4.38
CA VAL A 11 4.05 -20.34 -3.37
C VAL A 11 3.67 -21.74 -2.87
N SER A 12 2.38 -22.03 -2.70
CA SER A 12 1.91 -23.41 -2.38
C SER A 12 2.39 -24.41 -3.42
N ARG A 13 2.20 -24.07 -4.70
CA ARG A 13 2.54 -24.93 -5.82
C ARG A 13 4.04 -25.17 -5.92
N MET A 14 4.89 -24.15 -5.70
CA MET A 14 6.35 -24.33 -5.65
C MET A 14 6.75 -25.39 -4.62
N ILE A 15 6.09 -25.38 -3.45
CA ILE A 15 6.40 -26.29 -2.36
C ILE A 15 5.86 -27.70 -2.64
N GLU A 16 4.70 -27.81 -3.27
CA GLU A 16 4.07 -29.07 -3.67
C GLU A 16 4.83 -29.77 -4.80
N ASP A 17 5.20 -29.03 -5.85
CA ASP A 17 5.94 -29.54 -7.02
C ASP A 17 7.32 -30.09 -6.60
N SER A 18 7.94 -29.53 -5.55
CA SER A 18 9.22 -30.03 -5.00
C SER A 18 9.15 -31.40 -4.27
N GLY A 19 7.94 -31.94 -4.09
CA GLY A 19 7.67 -33.21 -3.41
C GLY A 19 8.00 -33.19 -1.91
N PRO A 20 7.89 -34.32 -1.20
CA PRO A 20 8.15 -34.39 0.25
C PRO A 20 9.64 -34.26 0.59
N GLY A 21 9.94 -33.89 1.84
CA GLY A 21 11.30 -33.86 2.40
C GLY A 21 11.78 -32.46 2.78
N MET A 22 12.96 -32.39 3.40
CA MET A 22 13.51 -31.13 3.92
C MET A 22 13.91 -30.18 2.79
N LYS A 23 13.36 -28.96 2.82
CA LYS A 23 13.55 -27.94 1.79
C LYS A 23 14.19 -26.68 2.35
N VAL A 24 14.92 -25.99 1.48
CA VAL A 24 15.34 -24.59 1.64
C VAL A 24 14.61 -23.74 0.60
N LEU A 25 14.06 -22.60 1.03
CA LEU A 25 13.53 -21.59 0.14
C LEU A 25 14.60 -20.52 -0.10
N LEU A 26 15.10 -20.47 -1.33
CA LEU A 26 16.18 -19.58 -1.76
C LEU A 26 15.59 -18.43 -2.59
N MET A 27 15.69 -17.21 -2.07
CA MET A 27 15.02 -16.03 -2.63
C MET A 27 15.99 -14.89 -2.90
N ASP A 28 15.54 -13.89 -3.63
CA ASP A 28 16.19 -12.58 -3.68
C ASP A 28 15.54 -11.58 -2.72
N ARG A 29 16.01 -10.34 -2.75
CA ARG A 29 15.49 -9.27 -1.89
C ARG A 29 13.99 -8.97 -2.10
N GLU A 30 13.52 -8.98 -3.34
CA GLU A 30 12.14 -8.61 -3.68
C GLU A 30 11.17 -9.77 -3.41
N THR A 31 11.51 -10.97 -3.89
CA THR A 31 10.74 -12.22 -3.71
C THR A 31 10.64 -12.63 -2.24
N THR A 32 11.65 -12.34 -1.41
CA THR A 32 11.54 -12.47 0.05
C THR A 32 10.37 -11.64 0.58
N GLY A 33 10.24 -10.40 0.10
CA GLY A 33 9.11 -9.52 0.41
C GLY A 33 7.78 -10.13 -0.03
N VAL A 34 7.69 -10.61 -1.27
CA VAL A 34 6.48 -11.26 -1.83
C VAL A 34 6.01 -12.42 -0.96
N VAL A 35 6.89 -13.38 -0.65
CA VAL A 35 6.55 -14.57 0.15
C VAL A 35 6.15 -14.18 1.57
N SER A 36 6.87 -13.22 2.18
CA SER A 36 6.60 -12.78 3.57
C SER A 36 5.22 -12.16 3.80
N MET A 37 4.54 -11.73 2.73
CA MET A 37 3.20 -11.14 2.81
C MET A 37 2.08 -12.19 2.89
N VAL A 38 2.30 -13.37 2.32
CA VAL A 38 1.25 -14.39 2.09
C VAL A 38 1.42 -15.61 2.98
N TYR A 39 2.59 -15.77 3.59
CA TYR A 39 2.92 -16.88 4.45
C TYR A 39 3.67 -16.45 5.71
N THR A 40 3.27 -17.05 6.84
CA THR A 40 4.07 -17.03 8.06
C THR A 40 5.17 -18.09 8.02
N GLN A 41 6.21 -17.91 8.84
CA GLN A 41 7.23 -18.94 9.03
C GLN A 41 6.62 -20.24 9.53
N SER A 42 5.65 -20.18 10.46
CA SER A 42 4.98 -21.38 11.00
C SER A 42 4.22 -22.17 9.93
N GLU A 43 3.47 -21.50 9.05
CA GLU A 43 2.76 -22.16 7.95
C GLU A 43 3.73 -22.79 6.93
N ILE A 44 4.84 -22.13 6.61
CA ILE A 44 5.83 -22.67 5.67
C ILE A 44 6.61 -23.85 6.28
N LEU A 45 6.94 -23.79 7.57
CA LEU A 45 7.60 -24.88 8.29
C LEU A 45 6.75 -26.16 8.29
N GLN A 46 5.42 -26.03 8.43
CA GLN A 46 4.48 -27.15 8.32
C GLN A 46 4.47 -27.81 6.93
N LYS A 47 5.03 -27.14 5.91
CA LYS A 47 5.18 -27.64 4.54
C LYS A 47 6.62 -28.12 4.24
N GLU A 48 7.38 -28.45 5.29
CA GLU A 48 8.74 -29.01 5.25
C GLU A 48 9.84 -28.09 4.71
N VAL A 49 9.58 -26.78 4.66
CA VAL A 49 10.57 -25.76 4.32
C VAL A 49 11.14 -25.20 5.62
N TYR A 50 12.35 -25.64 5.97
CA TYR A 50 12.96 -25.37 7.26
C TYR A 50 13.98 -24.23 7.24
N LEU A 51 14.51 -23.93 6.05
CA LEU A 51 15.55 -22.92 5.89
C LEU A 51 15.10 -21.88 4.86
N PHE A 52 15.38 -20.60 5.17
CA PHE A 52 15.11 -19.47 4.30
C PHE A 52 16.42 -18.75 4.05
N GLU A 53 16.82 -18.67 2.80
CA GLU A 53 18.12 -18.13 2.42
C GLU A 53 17.98 -17.12 1.30
N ARG A 54 18.96 -16.21 1.23
CA ARG A 54 19.09 -15.28 0.12
C ARG A 54 20.13 -15.78 -0.87
N ILE A 55 19.82 -15.71 -2.17
CA ILE A 55 20.75 -16.15 -3.23
C ILE A 55 22.07 -15.37 -3.20
N ASP A 56 21.99 -14.07 -2.87
CA ASP A 56 23.13 -13.16 -2.75
C ASP A 56 23.89 -13.26 -1.42
N SER A 57 23.49 -14.15 -0.50
CA SER A 57 24.23 -14.43 0.72
C SER A 57 25.51 -15.22 0.42
N ALA A 58 26.67 -14.60 0.69
CA ALA A 58 27.99 -15.19 0.45
C ALA A 58 28.30 -16.41 1.34
N HIS A 59 27.73 -16.48 2.55
CA HIS A 59 28.13 -17.44 3.59
C HIS A 59 27.17 -18.65 3.76
N ARG A 60 26.45 -19.06 2.71
CA ARG A 60 25.60 -20.26 2.78
C ARG A 60 26.43 -21.54 2.81
N GLU A 61 26.16 -22.40 3.78
CA GLU A 61 26.82 -23.69 3.95
C GLU A 61 26.27 -24.75 2.97
N PRO A 62 27.09 -25.68 2.46
CA PRO A 62 26.60 -26.82 1.69
C PRO A 62 25.74 -27.76 2.54
N MET A 63 24.50 -28.00 2.12
CA MET A 63 23.54 -28.88 2.79
C MET A 63 22.92 -29.84 1.77
N LYS A 64 23.71 -30.83 1.35
CA LYS A 64 23.34 -31.81 0.31
C LYS A 64 22.16 -32.74 0.65
N HIS A 65 21.62 -32.68 1.85
CA HIS A 65 20.40 -33.39 2.24
C HIS A 65 19.12 -32.56 2.01
N LEU A 66 19.26 -31.27 1.65
CA LEU A 66 18.13 -30.38 1.38
C LEU A 66 17.83 -30.28 -0.11
N LYS A 67 16.55 -30.07 -0.43
CA LYS A 67 16.06 -29.63 -1.74
C LYS A 67 15.97 -28.11 -1.78
N ALA A 68 16.39 -27.47 -2.86
CA ALA A 68 16.27 -26.02 -3.02
C ALA A 68 15.07 -25.64 -3.86
N ILE A 69 14.22 -24.76 -3.32
CA ILE A 69 13.19 -24.06 -4.07
C ILE A 69 13.73 -22.65 -4.31
N CYS A 70 14.12 -22.34 -5.54
CA CYS A 70 14.57 -21.00 -5.90
C CYS A 70 13.36 -20.19 -6.38
N PHE A 71 13.05 -19.08 -5.73
CA PHE A 71 12.05 -18.13 -6.23
C PHE A 71 12.71 -16.76 -6.42
N LEU A 72 12.95 -16.37 -7.67
CA LEU A 72 13.79 -15.22 -8.03
C LEU A 72 13.13 -14.36 -9.09
N ARG A 73 13.37 -13.05 -9.08
CA ARG A 73 13.10 -12.19 -10.23
C ARG A 73 14.11 -12.52 -11.35
N PRO A 74 13.71 -12.52 -12.64
CA PRO A 74 14.63 -12.78 -13.75
C PRO A 74 15.47 -11.54 -14.09
N THR A 75 16.22 -11.02 -13.11
CA THR A 75 17.19 -9.93 -13.32
C THR A 75 18.54 -10.51 -13.70
N LYS A 76 19.37 -9.73 -14.40
CA LYS A 76 20.73 -10.15 -14.76
C LYS A 76 21.57 -10.55 -13.54
N GLU A 77 21.41 -9.82 -12.44
CA GLU A 77 22.09 -10.09 -11.17
C GLU A 77 21.66 -11.43 -10.56
N ASN A 78 20.37 -11.70 -10.49
CA ASN A 78 19.86 -12.97 -9.95
C ASN A 78 20.21 -14.16 -10.83
N VAL A 79 20.17 -14.00 -12.15
CA VAL A 79 20.60 -15.04 -13.10
C VAL A 79 22.08 -15.36 -12.88
N GLU A 80 22.94 -14.36 -12.73
CA GLU A 80 24.36 -14.57 -12.46
C GLU A 80 24.59 -15.27 -11.10
N PHE A 81 23.87 -14.87 -10.04
CA PHE A 81 23.97 -15.56 -8.75
C PHE A 81 23.50 -17.01 -8.84
N LEU A 82 22.45 -17.30 -9.61
CA LEU A 82 21.98 -18.66 -9.82
C LEU A 82 22.97 -19.48 -10.67
N ILE A 83 23.59 -18.91 -11.69
CA ILE A 83 24.67 -19.55 -12.47
C ILE A 83 25.83 -19.93 -11.54
N GLN A 84 26.24 -19.04 -10.64
CA GLN A 84 27.31 -19.32 -9.67
C GLN A 84 26.92 -20.42 -8.68
N GLU A 85 25.65 -20.43 -8.25
CA GLU A 85 25.09 -21.49 -7.42
C GLU A 85 25.11 -22.84 -8.14
N LEU A 86 24.67 -22.93 -9.39
CA LEU A 86 24.59 -24.19 -10.16
C LEU A 86 25.96 -24.76 -10.53
N ARG A 87 26.97 -23.91 -10.74
CA ARG A 87 28.37 -24.37 -10.92
C ARG A 87 28.95 -25.04 -9.69
N ARG A 88 28.47 -24.66 -8.49
CA ARG A 88 28.93 -25.20 -7.19
C ARG A 88 27.72 -25.43 -6.29
N PRO A 89 26.83 -26.39 -6.63
CA PRO A 89 25.54 -26.52 -5.99
C PRO A 89 25.74 -26.85 -4.51
N LYS A 90 25.05 -26.13 -3.64
CA LYS A 90 25.05 -26.33 -2.19
C LYS A 90 24.03 -27.37 -1.75
N TYR A 91 22.99 -27.58 -2.55
CA TYR A 91 21.87 -28.48 -2.25
C TYR A 91 21.88 -29.70 -3.19
N SER A 92 20.98 -30.66 -2.95
CA SER A 92 20.89 -31.90 -3.75
C SER A 92 20.23 -31.70 -5.10
N ILE A 93 19.16 -30.90 -5.13
CA ILE A 93 18.28 -30.73 -6.28
C ILE A 93 17.66 -29.33 -6.22
N TYR A 94 17.42 -28.72 -7.37
CA TYR A 94 16.93 -27.35 -7.51
C TYR A 94 15.63 -27.32 -8.32
N PHE A 95 14.62 -26.66 -7.76
CA PHE A 95 13.38 -26.30 -8.43
C PHE A 95 13.40 -24.78 -8.62
N VAL A 96 13.52 -24.32 -9.86
CA VAL A 96 13.76 -22.91 -10.18
C VAL A 96 12.47 -22.25 -10.66
N TYR A 97 12.02 -21.23 -9.93
CA TYR A 97 10.84 -20.45 -10.23
C TYR A 97 11.21 -18.98 -10.45
N PHE A 98 10.84 -18.42 -11.60
CA PHE A 98 11.00 -17.00 -11.87
C PHE A 98 9.71 -16.23 -11.62
N SER A 99 9.81 -15.04 -10.99
CA SER A 99 8.65 -14.20 -10.68
C SER A 99 7.99 -13.57 -11.91
N ASN A 100 8.67 -13.60 -13.06
CA ASN A 100 8.26 -13.00 -14.32
C ASN A 100 8.86 -13.78 -15.49
N VAL A 101 8.56 -13.35 -16.73
CA VAL A 101 9.08 -13.96 -17.95
C VAL A 101 10.61 -13.91 -17.99
N ILE A 102 11.25 -15.05 -18.26
CA ILE A 102 12.70 -15.16 -18.43
C ILE A 102 13.10 -15.29 -19.91
N SER A 103 14.25 -14.73 -20.29
CA SER A 103 14.73 -14.81 -21.67
C SER A 103 15.27 -16.22 -22.00
N LYS A 104 15.09 -16.67 -23.24
CA LYS A 104 15.65 -17.94 -23.72
C LYS A 104 17.19 -17.99 -23.62
N SER A 105 17.87 -16.85 -23.74
CA SER A 105 19.32 -16.76 -23.54
C SER A 105 19.71 -17.03 -22.09
N ASP A 106 18.98 -16.47 -21.12
CA ASP A 106 19.28 -16.70 -19.70
C ASP A 106 19.01 -18.16 -19.32
N VAL A 107 17.92 -18.76 -19.83
CA VAL A 107 17.64 -20.20 -19.65
C VAL A 107 18.78 -21.05 -20.22
N LYS A 108 19.32 -20.70 -21.40
CA LYS A 108 20.46 -21.40 -21.98
C LYS A 108 21.72 -21.27 -21.10
N SER A 109 22.00 -20.08 -20.59
CA SER A 109 23.14 -19.87 -19.69
C SER A 109 23.02 -20.64 -18.37
N LEU A 110 21.80 -20.80 -17.85
CA LEU A 110 21.54 -21.65 -16.68
C LEU A 110 21.77 -23.13 -17.00
N ALA A 111 21.31 -23.60 -18.16
CA ALA A 111 21.53 -24.97 -18.59
C ALA A 111 23.02 -25.29 -18.81
N GLU A 112 23.79 -24.35 -19.37
CA GLU A 112 25.25 -24.49 -19.51
C GLU A 112 25.98 -24.51 -18.16
N ALA A 113 25.40 -23.90 -17.12
CA ALA A 113 25.98 -23.84 -15.79
C ALA A 113 25.69 -25.09 -14.92
N ASP A 114 24.62 -25.84 -15.24
CA ASP A 114 24.20 -27.03 -14.50
C ASP A 114 24.95 -28.31 -14.94
N GLU A 115 26.28 -28.28 -14.82
CA GLU A 115 27.15 -29.43 -15.18
C GLU A 115 26.89 -30.68 -14.33
N GLN A 116 26.24 -30.52 -13.17
CA GLN A 116 25.93 -31.61 -12.24
C GLN A 116 24.49 -32.12 -12.37
N GLU A 117 23.72 -31.60 -13.33
CA GLU A 117 22.33 -32.00 -13.61
C GLU A 117 21.43 -31.97 -12.36
N VAL A 118 21.59 -30.93 -11.53
CA VAL A 118 20.85 -30.80 -10.27
C VAL A 118 19.53 -30.04 -10.43
N VAL A 119 19.29 -29.37 -11.55
CA VAL A 119 18.02 -28.67 -11.81
C VAL A 119 16.96 -29.67 -12.25
N ALA A 120 15.93 -29.83 -11.41
CA ALA A 120 14.79 -30.70 -11.72
C ALA A 120 13.76 -30.02 -12.60
N GLU A 121 13.55 -28.72 -12.40
CA GLU A 121 12.45 -28.01 -13.00
C GLU A 121 12.72 -26.50 -13.09
N VAL A 122 12.23 -25.87 -14.16
CA VAL A 122 12.24 -24.43 -14.37
C VAL A 122 10.84 -23.98 -14.77
N GLN A 123 10.21 -23.12 -13.96
CA GLN A 123 8.87 -22.57 -14.21
C GLN A 123 8.82 -21.05 -14.01
N GLU A 124 7.80 -20.40 -14.61
CA GLU A 124 7.50 -18.98 -14.40
C GLU A 124 6.23 -18.84 -13.55
N PHE A 125 6.33 -18.26 -12.36
CA PHE A 125 5.20 -17.95 -11.48
C PHE A 125 5.09 -16.44 -11.27
N TYR A 126 4.00 -15.85 -11.76
CA TYR A 126 3.81 -14.40 -11.86
C TYR A 126 3.45 -13.70 -10.54
N GLY A 127 4.18 -14.01 -9.46
CA GLY A 127 4.13 -13.32 -8.17
C GLY A 127 5.15 -12.18 -8.07
N ASP A 128 5.09 -11.17 -8.94
CA ASP A 128 6.09 -10.08 -9.01
C ASP A 128 5.65 -8.76 -8.33
N TYR A 129 4.82 -8.89 -7.28
CA TYR A 129 4.21 -7.78 -6.55
C TYR A 129 3.93 -8.16 -5.08
N ILE A 130 3.79 -7.14 -4.23
CA ILE A 130 3.47 -7.27 -2.81
C ILE A 130 1.96 -7.29 -2.64
N ALA A 131 1.39 -8.44 -2.27
CA ALA A 131 -0.04 -8.58 -2.01
C ALA A 131 -0.37 -8.09 -0.59
N VAL A 132 -0.76 -6.83 -0.48
CA VAL A 132 -0.99 -6.16 0.83
C VAL A 132 -2.28 -6.65 1.48
N ASN A 133 -3.38 -6.59 0.73
CA ASN A 133 -4.70 -7.08 1.12
C ASN A 133 -5.30 -7.82 -0.09
N PRO A 134 -6.41 -8.59 0.05
CA PRO A 134 -7.06 -9.24 -1.09
C PRO A 134 -7.36 -8.32 -2.29
N HIS A 135 -7.66 -7.05 -2.01
CA HIS A 135 -8.01 -6.02 -2.99
C HIS A 135 -6.93 -4.93 -3.13
N VAL A 136 -5.74 -5.11 -2.57
CA VAL A 136 -4.66 -4.11 -2.58
C VAL A 136 -3.30 -4.75 -2.86
N PHE A 137 -2.54 -4.20 -3.80
CA PHE A 137 -1.16 -4.60 -4.05
C PHE A 137 -0.22 -3.39 -4.21
N SER A 138 1.08 -3.64 -4.08
CA SER A 138 2.14 -2.64 -4.24
C SER A 138 3.28 -3.23 -5.05
N LEU A 139 3.99 -2.42 -5.82
CA LEU A 139 5.27 -2.81 -6.43
C LEU A 139 6.48 -2.45 -5.57
N ASN A 140 6.27 -1.75 -4.45
CA ASN A 140 7.32 -1.24 -3.55
C ASN A 140 8.38 -0.38 -4.25
N LEU A 141 7.97 0.39 -5.26
CA LEU A 141 8.78 1.32 -6.02
C LEU A 141 8.52 2.75 -5.55
N LEU A 142 9.47 3.27 -4.78
CA LEU A 142 9.45 4.65 -4.32
C LEU A 142 10.19 5.55 -5.33
N GLY A 143 9.56 6.64 -5.76
CA GLY A 143 10.16 7.57 -6.73
C GLY A 143 10.23 6.97 -8.14
N CYS A 144 9.07 6.77 -8.78
CA CYS A 144 9.00 6.12 -10.10
C CYS A 144 9.23 7.09 -11.28
N CYS A 145 9.18 8.39 -11.01
CA CYS A 145 9.33 9.45 -11.99
C CYS A 145 10.27 10.53 -11.48
N GLN A 146 10.95 11.20 -12.39
CA GLN A 146 11.64 12.47 -12.11
C GLN A 146 10.80 13.58 -12.72
N GLY A 147 10.18 14.39 -11.85
CA GLY A 147 9.07 15.26 -12.25
C GLY A 147 7.94 14.43 -12.87
N ARG A 148 7.61 14.70 -14.14
CA ARG A 148 6.54 14.00 -14.88
C ARG A 148 7.03 12.97 -15.90
N ASN A 149 8.31 12.60 -15.82
CA ASN A 149 8.91 11.63 -16.74
C ASN A 149 9.26 10.35 -16.00
N TRP A 150 8.88 9.21 -16.59
CA TRP A 150 9.31 7.91 -16.12
C TRP A 150 10.83 7.82 -16.06
N ASP A 151 11.35 7.30 -14.94
CA ASP A 151 12.64 6.64 -14.99
C ASP A 151 12.49 5.36 -15.86
N PRO A 152 13.34 5.12 -16.87
CA PRO A 152 13.18 3.98 -17.78
C PRO A 152 13.20 2.62 -17.08
N ALA A 153 14.03 2.45 -16.06
CA ALA A 153 14.10 1.20 -15.30
C ALA A 153 12.82 1.01 -14.47
N GLN A 154 12.30 2.08 -13.86
CA GLN A 154 11.04 2.05 -13.11
C GLN A 154 9.82 1.78 -14.01
N LEU A 155 9.78 2.30 -15.24
CA LEU A 155 8.71 1.97 -16.20
C LEU A 155 8.74 0.49 -16.59
N SER A 156 9.93 -0.04 -16.88
CA SER A 156 10.10 -1.47 -17.17
C SER A 156 9.67 -2.34 -15.99
N ARG A 157 10.14 -2.01 -14.78
CA ARG A 157 9.78 -2.72 -13.55
C ARG A 157 8.28 -2.65 -13.25
N THR A 158 7.66 -1.50 -13.50
CA THR A 158 6.23 -1.29 -13.31
C THR A 158 5.42 -2.12 -14.30
N THR A 159 5.82 -2.13 -15.57
CA THR A 159 5.19 -2.94 -16.63
C THR A 159 5.25 -4.43 -16.27
N GLN A 160 6.41 -4.90 -15.84
CA GLN A 160 6.62 -6.29 -15.38
C GLN A 160 5.70 -6.66 -14.21
N GLY A 161 5.66 -5.84 -13.15
CA GLY A 161 4.86 -6.11 -11.97
C GLY A 161 3.35 -6.07 -12.24
N LEU A 162 2.89 -5.12 -13.05
CA LEU A 162 1.49 -5.01 -13.43
C LEU A 162 1.06 -6.17 -14.34
N THR A 163 1.90 -6.55 -15.31
CA THR A 163 1.66 -7.74 -16.16
C THR A 163 1.60 -9.01 -15.31
N ALA A 164 2.49 -9.15 -14.34
CA ALA A 164 2.50 -10.30 -13.44
C ALA A 164 1.19 -10.43 -12.64
N LEU A 165 0.66 -9.30 -12.14
CA LEU A 165 -0.67 -9.27 -11.51
C LEU A 165 -1.79 -9.68 -12.47
N LEU A 166 -1.76 -9.20 -13.72
CA LEU A 166 -2.77 -9.57 -14.71
C LEU A 166 -2.77 -11.09 -14.96
N LEU A 167 -1.59 -11.69 -15.08
CA LEU A 167 -1.41 -13.13 -15.25
C LEU A 167 -1.84 -13.91 -14.00
N SER A 168 -1.44 -13.47 -12.80
CA SER A 168 -1.80 -14.13 -11.53
C SER A 168 -3.31 -14.14 -11.28
N LEU A 169 -4.01 -13.06 -11.67
CA LEU A 169 -5.46 -12.94 -11.58
C LEU A 169 -6.19 -13.54 -12.79
N LYS A 170 -5.48 -14.01 -13.81
CA LYS A 170 -5.99 -14.51 -15.09
C LYS A 170 -6.92 -13.50 -15.76
N LYS A 171 -6.44 -12.27 -15.96
CA LYS A 171 -7.18 -11.15 -16.56
C LYS A 171 -6.44 -10.60 -17.77
N CYS A 172 -7.12 -10.58 -18.92
CA CYS A 172 -6.68 -9.85 -20.11
C CYS A 172 -7.57 -8.61 -20.28
N PRO A 173 -7.15 -7.43 -19.80
CA PRO A 173 -8.04 -6.29 -19.65
C PRO A 173 -8.13 -5.40 -20.90
N MET A 174 -9.26 -4.71 -21.05
CA MET A 174 -9.32 -3.45 -21.79
C MET A 174 -8.66 -2.36 -20.95
N ILE A 175 -7.80 -1.54 -21.56
CA ILE A 175 -7.01 -0.54 -20.83
C ILE A 175 -7.63 0.84 -21.04
N ARG A 176 -7.94 1.53 -19.95
CA ARG A 176 -8.22 2.97 -19.90
C ARG A 176 -7.11 3.67 -19.14
N TYR A 177 -6.79 4.90 -19.52
CA TYR A 177 -5.76 5.68 -18.86
C TYR A 177 -6.19 7.14 -18.75
N GLN A 178 -5.67 7.83 -17.74
CA GLN A 178 -5.88 9.26 -17.57
C GLN A 178 -5.16 10.06 -18.67
N LEU A 179 -5.92 10.75 -19.53
CA LEU A 179 -5.39 11.46 -20.71
C LEU A 179 -4.41 12.58 -20.35
N SER A 180 -4.62 13.25 -19.21
CA SER A 180 -3.74 14.32 -18.74
C SER A 180 -2.38 13.83 -18.23
N SER A 181 -2.17 12.51 -18.15
CA SER A 181 -0.92 11.88 -17.72
C SER A 181 -0.24 11.15 -18.88
N GLU A 182 0.85 11.75 -19.36
CA GLU A 182 1.77 11.09 -20.29
C GLU A 182 2.39 9.81 -19.69
N PRO A 183 2.80 9.77 -18.41
CA PRO A 183 3.18 8.52 -17.75
C PRO A 183 2.13 7.41 -17.84
N ALA A 184 0.85 7.72 -17.63
CA ALA A 184 -0.24 6.75 -17.72
C ALA A 184 -0.41 6.18 -19.13
N LYS A 185 -0.33 7.05 -20.15
CA LYS A 185 -0.37 6.62 -21.55
C LYS A 185 0.78 5.69 -21.90
N ARG A 186 2.02 6.04 -21.53
CA ARG A 186 3.19 5.19 -21.81
C ARG A 186 3.10 3.84 -21.13
N LEU A 187 2.68 3.79 -19.86
CA LEU A 187 2.47 2.52 -19.17
C LEU A 187 1.37 1.69 -19.85
N ALA A 188 0.28 2.31 -20.31
CA ALA A 188 -0.78 1.63 -21.06
C ALA A 188 -0.22 0.95 -22.32
N GLU A 189 0.60 1.68 -23.09
CA GLU A 189 1.24 1.19 -24.31
C GLU A 189 2.22 0.03 -24.01
N CYS A 190 3.07 0.16 -22.99
CA CYS A 190 4.00 -0.90 -22.58
C CYS A 190 3.27 -2.18 -22.15
N VAL A 191 2.23 -2.07 -21.32
CA VAL A 191 1.43 -3.23 -20.89
C VAL A 191 0.74 -3.88 -22.10
N LYS A 192 0.18 -3.08 -23.02
CA LYS A 192 -0.44 -3.60 -24.24
C LYS A 192 0.55 -4.31 -25.15
N GLN A 193 1.78 -3.79 -25.27
CA GLN A 193 2.85 -4.42 -26.02
C GLN A 193 3.20 -5.79 -25.44
N VAL A 194 3.33 -5.89 -24.11
CA VAL A 194 3.60 -7.18 -23.45
C VAL A 194 2.45 -8.17 -23.66
N ILE A 195 1.20 -7.75 -23.47
CA ILE A 195 0.03 -8.61 -23.73
C ILE A 195 0.01 -9.10 -25.19
N THR A 196 0.41 -8.25 -26.14
CA THR A 196 0.40 -8.60 -27.57
C THR A 196 1.55 -9.56 -27.91
N LYS A 197 2.74 -9.31 -27.35
CA LYS A 197 3.92 -10.15 -27.56
C LYS A 197 3.75 -11.53 -26.93
N GLU A 198 3.22 -11.58 -25.71
CA GLU A 198 3.03 -12.80 -24.93
C GLU A 198 1.56 -13.27 -24.99
N TYR A 199 0.91 -13.16 -26.16
CA TYR A 199 -0.51 -13.43 -26.35
C TYR A 199 -0.97 -14.78 -25.77
N GLU A 200 -0.17 -15.84 -25.92
CA GLU A 200 -0.51 -17.19 -25.45
C GLU A 200 -0.68 -17.24 -23.92
N LEU A 201 0.10 -16.45 -23.17
CA LEU A 201 -0.04 -16.35 -21.72
C LEU A 201 -1.34 -15.66 -21.29
N PHE A 202 -1.92 -14.86 -22.19
CA PHE A 202 -3.15 -14.09 -21.96
C PHE A 202 -4.39 -14.71 -22.60
N ASP A 203 -4.28 -15.88 -23.23
CA ASP A 203 -5.42 -16.61 -23.81
C ASP A 203 -6.23 -17.33 -22.73
N PHE A 204 -6.91 -16.53 -21.91
CA PHE A 204 -7.79 -17.02 -20.86
C PHE A 204 -9.19 -17.30 -21.40
N ARG A 205 -9.95 -18.12 -20.67
CA ARG A 205 -11.38 -18.31 -20.93
C ARG A 205 -12.09 -16.96 -21.00
N ARG A 206 -12.71 -16.68 -22.15
CA ARG A 206 -13.44 -15.43 -22.38
C ARG A 206 -14.56 -15.26 -21.36
N THR A 207 -14.62 -14.08 -20.76
CA THR A 207 -15.73 -13.63 -19.91
C THR A 207 -16.74 -12.86 -20.73
N GLU A 208 -18.01 -12.84 -20.30
CA GLU A 208 -19.06 -12.05 -20.97
C GLU A 208 -18.69 -10.56 -21.01
N VAL A 209 -18.21 -10.03 -19.87
CA VAL A 209 -17.70 -8.67 -19.76
C VAL A 209 -16.17 -8.75 -19.61
N PRO A 210 -15.39 -8.14 -20.54
CA PRO A 210 -13.95 -8.03 -20.39
C PRO A 210 -13.55 -7.28 -19.11
N PRO A 211 -12.48 -7.70 -18.41
CA PRO A 211 -11.95 -6.93 -17.29
C PRO A 211 -11.39 -5.59 -17.77
N LEU A 212 -11.31 -4.62 -16.88
CA LEU A 212 -10.85 -3.27 -17.19
C LEU A 212 -9.64 -2.90 -16.31
N LEU A 213 -8.58 -2.39 -16.93
CA LEU A 213 -7.43 -1.80 -16.26
C LEU A 213 -7.54 -0.28 -16.39
N LEU A 214 -7.61 0.43 -15.26
CA LEU A 214 -7.64 1.89 -15.19
C LEU A 214 -6.30 2.40 -14.65
N LEU A 215 -5.56 3.14 -15.48
CA LEU A 215 -4.30 3.77 -15.11
C LEU A 215 -4.50 5.23 -14.73
N LEU A 216 -4.10 5.58 -13.51
CA LEU A 216 -4.22 6.91 -12.92
C LEU A 216 -2.83 7.44 -12.52
N ASP A 217 -2.74 8.75 -12.31
CA ASP A 217 -1.51 9.42 -11.90
C ASP A 217 -1.71 10.17 -10.59
N ARG A 218 -0.84 9.93 -9.61
CA ARG A 218 -0.90 10.55 -8.28
C ARG A 218 -0.84 12.08 -8.34
N SER A 219 -0.25 12.67 -9.38
CA SER A 219 -0.24 14.13 -9.56
C SER A 219 -1.65 14.73 -9.68
N ASP A 220 -2.66 13.96 -10.06
CA ASP A 220 -4.05 14.46 -10.15
C ASP A 220 -4.70 14.67 -8.77
N ASP A 221 -4.25 13.89 -7.77
CA ASP A 221 -4.71 13.95 -6.39
C ASP A 221 -3.53 13.87 -5.41
N ALA A 222 -2.88 15.03 -5.24
CA ALA A 222 -1.83 15.25 -4.25
C ALA A 222 -2.38 15.55 -2.84
N ILE A 223 -3.71 15.65 -2.65
CA ILE A 223 -4.32 15.97 -1.36
C ILE A 223 -4.42 14.72 -0.50
N THR A 224 -5.02 13.65 -1.03
CA THR A 224 -5.21 12.37 -0.31
C THR A 224 -3.95 11.89 0.46
N PRO A 225 -2.74 11.82 -0.14
CA PRO A 225 -1.57 11.33 0.59
C PRO A 225 -1.02 12.30 1.66
N LEU A 226 -1.53 13.53 1.76
CA LEU A 226 -1.08 14.54 2.72
C LEU A 226 -1.98 14.67 3.95
N LEU A 227 -3.15 14.03 3.98
CA LEU A 227 -4.09 14.16 5.09
C LEU A 227 -3.74 13.20 6.23
N ASN A 228 -3.88 13.65 7.47
CA ASN A 228 -3.89 12.71 8.60
C ASN A 228 -5.00 11.69 8.43
N GLN A 229 -4.70 10.47 8.86
CA GLN A 229 -5.59 9.33 8.70
C GLN A 229 -6.11 8.85 10.04
N TRP A 230 -7.40 8.50 10.09
CA TRP A 230 -8.11 8.14 11.32
C TRP A 230 -8.73 6.75 11.30
N THR A 231 -8.47 5.97 10.25
CA THR A 231 -8.80 4.53 10.22
C THR A 231 -7.59 3.70 10.58
N TYR A 232 -7.79 2.50 11.15
CA TYR A 232 -6.69 1.82 11.85
C TYR A 232 -5.43 1.61 10.99
N GLN A 233 -5.57 0.95 9.84
CA GLN A 233 -4.44 0.63 8.95
C GLN A 233 -3.78 1.91 8.41
N ALA A 234 -4.59 2.88 7.98
CA ALA A 234 -4.11 4.13 7.42
C ALA A 234 -3.37 4.98 8.48
N MET A 235 -3.91 5.06 9.70
CA MET A 235 -3.33 5.79 10.82
C MET A 235 -2.02 5.15 11.29
N VAL A 236 -1.95 3.82 11.36
CA VAL A 236 -0.70 3.10 11.67
C VAL A 236 0.36 3.41 10.60
N HIS A 237 0.01 3.36 9.32
CA HIS A 237 0.97 3.68 8.26
C HIS A 237 1.40 5.15 8.27
N GLU A 238 0.49 6.07 8.60
CA GLU A 238 0.78 7.52 8.69
C GLU A 238 1.73 7.84 9.84
N LEU A 239 1.50 7.28 11.03
CA LEU A 239 2.25 7.66 12.24
C LEU A 239 3.44 6.75 12.55
N LEU A 240 3.35 5.45 12.23
CA LEU A 240 4.37 4.45 12.58
C LEU A 240 5.07 3.87 11.34
N GLY A 241 4.43 3.91 10.18
CA GLY A 241 4.95 3.34 8.95
C GLY A 241 4.79 1.82 8.90
N ILE A 242 4.03 1.35 7.92
CA ILE A 242 3.92 -0.09 7.61
C ILE A 242 4.85 -0.39 6.45
N ASN A 243 5.77 -1.34 6.64
CA ASN A 243 6.64 -1.89 5.61
C ASN A 243 6.45 -3.41 5.56
N ASN A 244 5.86 -3.93 4.49
CA ASN A 244 5.54 -5.36 4.31
C ASN A 244 4.86 -5.97 5.56
N ASN A 245 3.74 -5.36 6.00
CA ASN A 245 2.99 -5.73 7.20
C ASN A 245 3.76 -5.63 8.53
N ARG A 246 4.96 -5.03 8.54
CA ARG A 246 5.75 -4.79 9.77
C ARG A 246 5.75 -3.32 10.16
N ILE A 247 5.74 -3.07 11.45
CA ILE A 247 5.93 -1.75 12.05
C ILE A 247 7.11 -1.80 13.03
N ASP A 248 7.89 -0.72 13.06
CA ASP A 248 9.01 -0.55 13.97
C ASP A 248 8.60 0.33 15.15
N LEU A 249 8.54 -0.27 16.33
CA LEU A 249 8.25 0.38 17.61
C LEU A 249 9.51 0.59 18.45
N SER A 250 10.73 0.38 17.91
CA SER A 250 11.99 0.53 18.64
C SER A 250 12.20 1.92 19.27
N ARG A 251 11.53 2.94 18.72
CA ARG A 251 11.56 4.33 19.20
C ARG A 251 10.53 4.63 20.29
N VAL A 252 9.63 3.68 20.59
CA VAL A 252 8.61 3.86 21.61
C VAL A 252 9.26 3.75 23.01
N PRO A 253 9.07 4.75 23.89
CA PRO A 253 9.62 4.72 25.23
C PRO A 253 9.15 3.50 26.03
N GLY A 254 10.08 2.80 26.67
CA GLY A 254 9.78 1.63 27.51
C GLY A 254 9.38 0.36 26.76
N ILE A 255 9.53 0.31 25.43
CA ILE A 255 9.11 -0.85 24.64
C ILE A 255 9.90 -2.12 24.98
N SER A 256 9.19 -3.22 25.19
CA SER A 256 9.82 -4.53 25.39
C SER A 256 10.52 -5.01 24.12
N LYS A 257 11.59 -5.81 24.25
CA LYS A 257 12.34 -6.36 23.10
C LYS A 257 11.44 -7.10 22.11
N ASP A 258 10.47 -7.87 22.61
CA ASP A 258 9.55 -8.68 21.79
C ASP A 258 8.55 -7.83 20.97
N LEU A 259 8.38 -6.56 21.31
CA LEU A 259 7.44 -5.64 20.63
C LEU A 259 8.17 -4.57 19.83
N ARG A 260 9.50 -4.65 19.68
CA ARG A 260 10.26 -3.70 18.85
C ARG A 260 9.84 -3.75 17.39
N GLU A 261 9.53 -4.93 16.88
CA GLU A 261 8.98 -5.12 15.56
C GLU A 261 7.67 -5.90 15.70
N VAL A 262 6.61 -5.39 15.07
CA VAL A 262 5.26 -5.97 15.18
C VAL A 262 4.72 -6.25 13.78
N VAL A 263 4.12 -7.43 13.61
CA VAL A 263 3.45 -7.83 12.36
C VAL A 263 1.94 -7.57 12.47
N LEU A 264 1.40 -6.86 11.48
CA LEU A 264 -0.03 -6.57 11.28
C LEU A 264 -0.48 -7.18 9.94
N SER A 265 -1.05 -8.38 9.99
CA SER A 265 -1.54 -9.11 8.82
C SER A 265 -2.98 -9.56 9.06
N ALA A 266 -3.91 -9.14 8.21
CA ALA A 266 -5.32 -9.50 8.33
C ALA A 266 -5.59 -11.01 8.15
N GLU A 267 -4.68 -11.74 7.48
CA GLU A 267 -4.82 -13.19 7.28
C GLU A 267 -4.55 -13.99 8.57
N ASN A 268 -3.71 -13.46 9.46
CA ASN A 268 -3.24 -14.16 10.67
C ASN A 268 -3.69 -13.50 11.98
N ASP A 269 -4.45 -12.41 11.88
CA ASP A 269 -4.88 -11.60 13.02
C ASP A 269 -6.33 -11.15 12.83
N GLU A 270 -7.24 -11.90 13.45
CA GLU A 270 -8.67 -11.65 13.38
C GLU A 270 -9.07 -10.29 13.99
N PHE A 271 -8.37 -9.84 15.05
CA PHE A 271 -8.65 -8.52 15.61
C PHE A 271 -8.29 -7.44 14.60
N TYR A 272 -7.10 -7.53 13.99
CA TYR A 272 -6.70 -6.58 12.98
C TYR A 272 -7.63 -6.61 11.75
N ALA A 273 -7.97 -7.80 11.24
CA ALA A 273 -8.87 -7.95 10.09
C ALA A 273 -10.23 -7.27 10.30
N ASN A 274 -10.80 -7.39 11.51
CA ASN A 274 -12.09 -6.80 11.84
C ASN A 274 -12.03 -5.29 12.14
N ASN A 275 -10.85 -4.76 12.47
CA ASN A 275 -10.69 -3.37 12.91
C ASN A 275 -9.90 -2.49 11.91
N MET A 276 -9.24 -3.07 10.90
CA MET A 276 -8.29 -2.35 10.03
C MET A 276 -8.87 -1.10 9.34
N TYR A 277 -10.17 -1.11 9.09
CA TYR A 277 -10.92 -0.06 8.39
C TYR A 277 -11.85 0.74 9.31
N LEU A 278 -11.88 0.45 10.61
CA LEU A 278 -12.68 1.19 11.58
C LEU A 278 -11.97 2.48 11.99
N ASN A 279 -12.74 3.46 12.45
CA ASN A 279 -12.20 4.73 12.90
C ASN A 279 -11.55 4.63 14.30
N PHE A 280 -10.71 5.61 14.63
CA PHE A 280 -9.93 5.63 15.87
C PHE A 280 -10.77 5.50 17.15
N ALA A 281 -11.96 6.09 17.21
CA ALA A 281 -12.85 5.99 18.36
C ALA A 281 -13.45 4.58 18.52
N GLU A 282 -13.81 3.94 17.40
CA GLU A 282 -14.32 2.56 17.39
C GLU A 282 -13.23 1.56 17.80
N ILE A 283 -11.99 1.75 17.34
CA ILE A 283 -10.86 0.89 17.73
C ILE A 283 -10.62 0.95 19.24
N GLY A 284 -10.62 2.16 19.83
CA GLY A 284 -10.45 2.33 21.27
C GLY A 284 -11.52 1.57 22.07
N SER A 285 -12.77 1.63 21.61
CA SER A 285 -13.88 0.89 22.22
C SER A 285 -13.73 -0.62 22.06
N ASN A 286 -13.31 -1.09 20.88
CA ASN A 286 -13.13 -2.52 20.61
C ASN A 286 -11.95 -3.11 21.38
N ILE A 287 -10.86 -2.37 21.58
CA ILE A 287 -9.75 -2.78 22.46
C ILE A 287 -10.22 -2.91 23.90
N LYS A 288 -11.02 -1.95 24.38
CA LYS A 288 -11.60 -2.01 25.72
C LYS A 288 -12.45 -3.28 25.90
N ASN A 289 -13.36 -3.55 24.96
CA ASN A 289 -14.19 -4.76 24.97
C ASN A 289 -13.33 -6.04 24.96
N LEU A 290 -12.31 -6.09 24.11
CA LEU A 290 -11.37 -7.21 24.04
C LEU A 290 -10.67 -7.45 25.39
N MET A 291 -10.29 -6.37 26.06
CA MET A 291 -9.61 -6.43 27.36
C MET A 291 -10.56 -6.84 28.50
N GLU A 292 -11.78 -6.31 28.52
CA GLU A 292 -12.82 -6.70 29.48
C GLU A 292 -13.21 -8.18 29.34
N ASP A 293 -13.39 -8.67 28.11
CA ASP A 293 -13.67 -10.08 27.85
C ASP A 293 -12.52 -10.99 28.26
N PHE A 294 -11.28 -10.50 28.16
CA PHE A 294 -10.12 -11.21 28.66
C PHE A 294 -10.06 -11.22 30.20
N GLN A 295 -10.37 -10.11 30.87
CA GLN A 295 -10.47 -10.03 32.33
C GLN A 295 -11.59 -10.91 32.90
N LYS A 296 -12.73 -11.04 32.21
CA LYS A 296 -13.82 -11.97 32.62
C LYS A 296 -13.35 -13.43 32.71
N ARG A 297 -12.38 -13.83 31.89
CA ARG A 297 -11.79 -15.18 31.91
C ARG A 297 -10.86 -15.40 33.13
N LYS A 298 -10.47 -14.34 33.85
CA LYS A 298 -9.68 -14.40 35.09
C LYS A 298 -10.21 -13.44 36.18
N PRO A 299 -11.21 -13.86 36.97
CA PRO A 299 -11.91 -13.00 37.94
C PRO A 299 -11.04 -12.42 39.06
N LYS A 300 -9.89 -13.05 39.37
CA LYS A 300 -9.03 -12.65 40.50
C LYS A 300 -8.23 -11.36 40.27
N GLU A 301 -8.23 -10.81 39.05
CA GLU A 301 -7.40 -9.67 38.63
C GLU A 301 -8.22 -8.59 37.90
N GLN A 302 -9.51 -8.47 38.24
CA GLN A 302 -10.40 -7.47 37.65
C GLN A 302 -10.01 -6.06 38.13
N GLN A 303 -9.64 -5.20 37.19
CA GLN A 303 -9.47 -3.77 37.41
C GLN A 303 -10.38 -3.01 36.45
N LYS A 304 -10.95 -1.89 36.91
CA LYS A 304 -11.73 -1.01 36.07
C LYS A 304 -10.78 -0.25 35.14
N LEU A 305 -10.93 -0.46 33.83
CA LEU A 305 -10.08 0.15 32.81
C LEU A 305 -10.91 1.16 32.02
N GLU A 306 -10.61 2.45 32.17
CA GLU A 306 -11.40 3.53 31.57
C GLU A 306 -10.70 4.16 30.35
N SER A 307 -9.37 4.12 30.29
CA SER A 307 -8.58 4.72 29.23
C SER A 307 -7.57 3.75 28.57
N ILE A 308 -7.09 4.10 27.38
CA ILE A 308 -6.01 3.35 26.69
C ILE A 308 -4.71 3.36 27.52
N ALA A 309 -4.46 4.43 28.28
CA ALA A 309 -3.32 4.51 29.17
C ALA A 309 -3.42 3.48 30.31
N ASP A 310 -4.61 3.32 30.91
CA ASP A 310 -4.85 2.31 31.95
C ASP A 310 -4.66 0.90 31.39
N MET A 311 -5.18 0.66 30.18
CA MET A 311 -5.03 -0.61 29.48
C MET A 311 -3.56 -0.96 29.20
N LYS A 312 -2.77 0.02 28.74
CA LYS A 312 -1.32 -0.16 28.52
C LYS A 312 -0.59 -0.46 29.84
N ALA A 313 -0.83 0.34 30.87
CA ALA A 313 -0.22 0.14 32.19
C ALA A 313 -0.56 -1.22 32.79
N PHE A 314 -1.80 -1.68 32.62
CA PHE A 314 -2.22 -3.01 33.04
C PHE A 314 -1.45 -4.10 32.30
N VAL A 315 -1.31 -4.03 30.98
CA VAL A 315 -0.53 -5.04 30.21
C VAL A 315 0.94 -5.06 30.66
N GLU A 316 1.53 -3.92 30.98
CA GLU A 316 2.92 -3.79 31.44
C GLU A 316 3.11 -4.34 32.86
N ASN A 317 2.17 -4.06 33.77
CA ASN A 317 2.25 -4.48 35.18
C ASN A 317 1.93 -5.95 35.41
N TYR A 318 1.29 -6.63 34.44
CA TYR A 318 0.94 -8.04 34.54
C TYR A 318 1.57 -8.88 33.41
N PRO A 319 2.86 -9.26 33.50
CA PRO A 319 3.57 -10.02 32.46
C PRO A 319 2.95 -11.37 32.11
N GLN A 320 2.17 -11.96 33.03
CA GLN A 320 1.41 -13.18 32.78
C GLN A 320 0.32 -12.97 31.71
N PHE A 321 -0.27 -11.77 31.61
CA PHE A 321 -1.20 -11.41 30.54
C PHE A 321 -0.49 -11.33 29.18
N LYS A 322 0.71 -10.75 29.14
CA LYS A 322 1.53 -10.68 27.92
C LYS A 322 1.83 -12.06 27.33
N LYS A 323 2.09 -13.05 28.19
CA LYS A 323 2.32 -14.45 27.77
C LYS A 323 1.06 -15.16 27.29
N MET A 324 -0.13 -14.67 27.64
CA MET A 324 -1.39 -15.39 27.49
C MET A 324 -2.27 -14.82 26.36
N SER A 325 -2.03 -13.57 25.92
CA SER A 325 -2.61 -13.02 24.69
C SER A 325 -1.67 -12.04 23.99
N GLY A 326 -0.93 -12.55 22.99
CA GLY A 326 -0.07 -11.73 22.14
C GLY A 326 -0.86 -10.66 21.36
N THR A 327 -2.09 -10.98 20.94
CA THR A 327 -2.97 -10.04 20.21
C THR A 327 -3.36 -8.84 21.06
N VAL A 328 -3.80 -9.05 22.31
CA VAL A 328 -4.16 -7.94 23.22
C VAL A 328 -2.96 -7.05 23.46
N SER A 329 -1.82 -7.64 23.86
CA SER A 329 -0.61 -6.86 24.12
C SER A 329 -0.19 -6.06 22.90
N LYS A 330 -0.20 -6.68 21.72
CA LYS A 330 0.16 -6.03 20.45
C LYS A 330 -0.71 -4.79 20.17
N HIS A 331 -2.03 -4.95 20.13
CA HIS A 331 -2.92 -3.85 19.72
C HIS A 331 -3.05 -2.75 20.77
N VAL A 332 -3.02 -3.10 22.07
CA VAL A 332 -2.97 -2.11 23.15
C VAL A 332 -1.70 -1.26 23.04
N THR A 333 -0.54 -1.88 22.79
CA THR A 333 0.71 -1.13 22.62
C THR A 333 0.67 -0.23 21.39
N VAL A 334 0.22 -0.73 20.24
CA VAL A 334 0.12 0.06 19.00
C VAL A 334 -0.83 1.24 19.19
N VAL A 335 -2.04 1.01 19.67
CA VAL A 335 -3.04 2.08 19.84
C VAL A 335 -2.66 3.05 20.95
N GLY A 336 -2.00 2.57 22.00
CA GLY A 336 -1.40 3.44 23.02
C GLY A 336 -0.35 4.39 22.45
N GLU A 337 0.50 3.91 21.54
CA GLU A 337 1.46 4.78 20.86
C GLU A 337 0.79 5.76 19.89
N LEU A 338 -0.21 5.33 19.11
CA LEU A 338 -0.99 6.24 18.26
C LEU A 338 -1.63 7.36 19.10
N SER A 339 -2.24 7.01 20.23
CA SER A 339 -2.85 7.99 21.14
C SER A 339 -1.82 8.96 21.71
N ARG A 340 -0.60 8.50 22.05
CA ARG A 340 0.49 9.34 22.53
C ARG A 340 0.92 10.35 21.46
N LEU A 341 1.14 9.89 20.22
CA LEU A 341 1.54 10.73 19.10
C LEU A 341 0.48 11.77 18.73
N VAL A 342 -0.81 11.40 18.78
CA VAL A 342 -1.93 12.33 18.56
C VAL A 342 -1.91 13.48 19.57
N GLY A 343 -1.73 13.17 20.86
CA GLY A 343 -1.68 14.17 21.91
C GLY A 343 -0.42 15.04 21.88
N GLU A 344 0.75 14.44 21.61
CA GLU A 344 2.04 15.14 21.55
C GLU A 344 2.09 16.16 20.41
N ARG A 345 1.56 15.80 19.24
CA ARG A 345 1.64 16.61 18.01
C ARG A 345 0.39 17.47 17.75
N ASN A 346 -0.58 17.46 18.68
CA ASN A 346 -1.86 18.15 18.55
C ASN A 346 -2.65 17.77 17.27
N LEU A 347 -2.65 16.49 16.89
CA LEU A 347 -3.11 16.06 15.57
C LEU A 347 -4.62 16.22 15.34
N LEU A 348 -5.44 16.31 16.39
CA LEU A 348 -6.88 16.55 16.25
C LEU A 348 -7.15 17.92 15.62
N GLU A 349 -6.59 18.99 16.20
CA GLU A 349 -6.75 20.35 15.65
C GLU A 349 -6.07 20.50 14.29
N VAL A 350 -4.89 19.87 14.10
CA VAL A 350 -4.22 19.87 12.81
C VAL A 350 -5.11 19.22 11.75
N SER A 351 -5.65 18.04 12.04
CA SER A 351 -6.53 17.34 11.10
C SER A 351 -7.82 18.09 10.81
N GLU A 352 -8.40 18.80 11.78
CA GLU A 352 -9.60 19.62 11.54
C GLU A 352 -9.33 20.68 10.46
N VAL A 353 -8.20 21.40 10.55
CA VAL A 353 -7.80 22.39 9.55
C VAL A 353 -7.44 21.73 8.21
N GLU A 354 -6.86 20.53 8.22
CA GLU A 354 -6.64 19.77 6.98
C GLU A 354 -7.95 19.43 6.26
N GLN A 355 -8.98 19.03 7.00
CA GLN A 355 -10.29 18.72 6.44
C GLN A 355 -10.99 19.99 5.92
N GLU A 356 -10.88 21.11 6.64
CA GLU A 356 -11.33 22.43 6.17
C GLU A 356 -10.65 22.80 4.84
N LEU A 357 -9.32 22.69 4.77
CA LEU A 357 -8.54 22.96 3.55
C LEU A 357 -8.87 22.02 2.40
N ALA A 358 -9.25 20.77 2.66
CA ALA A 358 -9.54 19.79 1.61
C ALA A 358 -11.00 19.83 1.12
N CYS A 359 -11.94 20.25 1.96
CA CYS A 359 -13.37 20.08 1.71
C CYS A 359 -14.17 21.39 1.63
N GLN A 360 -13.67 22.49 2.19
CA GLN A 360 -14.39 23.75 2.31
C GLN A 360 -13.77 24.84 1.43
N ASN A 361 -14.56 25.88 1.14
CA ASN A 361 -14.16 27.00 0.29
C ASN A 361 -14.11 28.34 1.05
N ASP A 362 -14.01 28.32 2.38
CA ASP A 362 -13.82 29.51 3.20
C ASP A 362 -12.33 29.84 3.36
N HIS A 363 -11.82 30.63 2.42
CA HIS A 363 -10.41 31.05 2.39
C HIS A 363 -9.98 31.81 3.66
N SER A 364 -10.84 32.70 4.17
CA SER A 364 -10.50 33.58 5.29
C SER A 364 -10.37 32.79 6.59
N SER A 365 -11.34 31.91 6.87
CA SER A 365 -11.31 31.00 8.02
C SER A 365 -10.09 30.07 7.94
N ALA A 366 -9.90 29.39 6.80
CA ALA A 366 -8.79 28.47 6.62
C ALA A 366 -7.42 29.14 6.81
N LEU A 367 -7.23 30.36 6.26
CA LEU A 367 -5.98 31.11 6.43
C LEU A 367 -5.73 31.49 7.90
N GLN A 368 -6.76 31.93 8.62
CA GLN A 368 -6.67 32.25 10.04
C GLN A 368 -6.29 31.02 10.87
N ASN A 369 -6.94 29.89 10.61
CA ASN A 369 -6.70 28.62 11.30
C ASN A 369 -5.30 28.06 11.03
N VAL A 370 -4.81 28.13 9.78
CA VAL A 370 -3.43 27.77 9.44
C VAL A 370 -2.45 28.62 10.24
N ARG A 371 -2.59 29.96 10.24
CA ARG A 371 -1.70 30.85 11.00
C ARG A 371 -1.72 30.57 12.50
N ARG A 372 -2.89 30.28 13.07
CA ARG A 372 -3.04 29.89 14.47
C ARG A 372 -2.21 28.63 14.79
N LEU A 373 -2.29 27.59 13.97
CA LEU A 373 -1.51 26.37 14.15
C LEU A 373 -0.01 26.56 13.87
N LEU A 374 0.35 27.48 12.97
CA LEU A 374 1.74 27.87 12.74
C LEU A 374 2.39 28.54 13.97
N GLN A 375 1.60 29.05 14.92
CA GLN A 375 2.10 29.60 16.19
C GLN A 375 2.12 28.57 17.34
N ASN A 376 1.47 27.42 17.18
CA ASN A 376 1.36 26.41 18.24
C ASN A 376 2.64 25.56 18.33
N PRO A 377 3.36 25.57 19.48
CA PRO A 377 4.64 24.87 19.63
C PRO A 377 4.53 23.34 19.62
N LYS A 378 3.33 22.76 19.82
CA LYS A 378 3.11 21.31 19.74
C LYS A 378 3.07 20.79 18.30
N VAL A 379 2.77 21.65 17.34
CA VAL A 379 2.74 21.27 15.92
C VAL A 379 4.19 21.04 15.45
N THR A 380 4.47 19.95 14.75
CA THR A 380 5.85 19.70 14.29
C THR A 380 6.19 20.60 13.09
N GLU A 381 7.48 20.77 12.79
CA GLU A 381 7.90 21.46 11.55
C GLU A 381 7.27 20.84 10.30
N PHE A 382 7.16 19.52 10.29
CA PHE A 382 6.61 18.77 9.18
C PHE A 382 5.09 18.98 9.03
N ASP A 383 4.35 18.93 10.15
CA ASP A 383 2.90 19.17 10.17
C ASP A 383 2.58 20.63 9.78
N ALA A 384 3.41 21.58 10.21
CA ALA A 384 3.30 22.99 9.81
C ALA A 384 3.50 23.16 8.30
N ALA A 385 4.55 22.55 7.72
CA ALA A 385 4.76 22.57 6.28
C ALA A 385 3.62 21.90 5.51
N ARG A 386 3.06 20.79 6.05
CA ARG A 386 1.93 20.06 5.47
C ARG A 386 0.66 20.90 5.38
N LEU A 387 0.31 21.66 6.41
CA LEU A 387 -0.81 22.61 6.35
C LEU A 387 -0.61 23.65 5.25
N VAL A 388 0.61 24.17 5.08
CA VAL A 388 0.92 25.14 4.02
C VAL A 388 0.94 24.49 2.64
N MET A 389 1.35 23.22 2.51
CA MET A 389 1.24 22.43 1.27
C MET A 389 -0.22 22.28 0.83
N LEU A 390 -1.11 21.90 1.75
CA LEU A 390 -2.54 21.78 1.48
C LEU A 390 -3.17 23.13 1.10
N TYR A 391 -2.85 24.19 1.85
CA TYR A 391 -3.26 25.56 1.50
C TYR A 391 -2.78 25.95 0.10
N ALA A 392 -1.53 25.66 -0.24
CA ALA A 392 -0.97 26.00 -1.54
C ALA A 392 -1.71 25.26 -2.66
N LEU A 393 -1.98 23.97 -2.49
CA LEU A 393 -2.73 23.17 -3.46
C LEU A 393 -4.17 23.67 -3.65
N HIS A 394 -4.84 24.15 -2.61
CA HIS A 394 -6.23 24.63 -2.71
C HIS A 394 -6.32 26.06 -3.23
N TYR A 395 -5.50 26.97 -2.70
CA TYR A 395 -5.65 28.42 -2.85
C TYR A 395 -4.56 29.09 -3.71
N GLU A 396 -3.70 28.36 -4.43
CA GLU A 396 -2.65 28.93 -5.30
C GLU A 396 -3.16 29.96 -6.32
N ARG A 397 -4.42 29.84 -6.78
CA ARG A 397 -5.07 30.75 -7.73
C ARG A 397 -6.10 31.69 -7.10
N HIS A 398 -6.23 31.70 -5.78
CA HIS A 398 -7.16 32.59 -5.09
C HIS A 398 -6.70 34.04 -5.20
N SER A 399 -7.64 34.99 -5.35
CA SER A 399 -7.31 36.42 -5.49
C SER A 399 -6.53 36.98 -4.31
N SER A 400 -6.82 36.47 -3.10
CA SER A 400 -6.16 36.83 -1.85
C SER A 400 -5.11 35.79 -1.42
N ASN A 401 -4.44 35.15 -2.38
CA ASN A 401 -3.43 34.12 -2.10
C ASN A 401 -2.34 34.66 -1.16
N SER A 402 -2.22 34.05 0.03
CA SER A 402 -1.29 34.46 1.08
C SER A 402 -0.09 33.50 1.21
N LEU A 403 0.17 32.67 0.20
CA LEU A 403 1.25 31.68 0.21
C LEU A 403 2.65 32.28 0.50
N PRO A 404 3.08 33.42 -0.09
CA PRO A 404 4.37 34.04 0.26
C PRO A 404 4.47 34.44 1.73
N GLY A 405 3.34 34.89 2.30
CA GLY A 405 3.24 35.20 3.73
C GLY A 405 3.40 33.94 4.58
N LEU A 406 2.69 32.86 4.25
CA LEU A 406 2.79 31.59 4.97
C LEU A 406 4.20 30.96 4.89
N ILE A 407 4.90 31.08 3.76
CA ILE A 407 6.30 30.66 3.64
C ILE A 407 7.21 31.49 4.56
N THR A 408 6.93 32.78 4.71
CA THR A 408 7.63 33.66 5.65
C THR A 408 7.33 33.27 7.10
N ASP A 409 6.07 32.95 7.42
CA ASP A 409 5.66 32.47 8.74
C ASP A 409 6.38 31.15 9.10
N LEU A 410 6.49 30.20 8.15
CA LEU A 410 7.28 28.98 8.34
C LEU A 410 8.76 29.28 8.60
N LYS A 411 9.35 30.24 7.86
CA LYS A 411 10.75 30.64 8.07
C LYS A 411 10.95 31.26 9.46
N ASN A 412 10.04 32.14 9.89
CA ASN A 412 10.10 32.80 11.19
C ASN A 412 9.92 31.80 12.36
N ARG A 413 9.11 30.76 12.15
CA ARG A 413 8.98 29.63 13.09
C ARG A 413 10.26 28.79 13.21
N GLY A 414 11.18 28.90 12.26
CA GLY A 414 12.41 28.09 12.21
C GLY A 414 12.28 26.77 11.44
N VAL A 415 11.21 26.58 10.65
CA VAL A 415 11.03 25.37 9.83
C VAL A 415 12.20 25.21 8.87
N SER A 416 12.81 24.02 8.86
CA SER A 416 13.97 23.73 8.03
C SER A 416 13.74 24.02 6.54
N GLU A 417 14.80 24.39 5.82
CA GLU A 417 14.72 24.70 4.39
C GLU A 417 14.21 23.52 3.57
N LYS A 418 14.56 22.30 3.99
CA LYS A 418 14.06 21.04 3.41
C LYS A 418 12.53 21.03 3.31
N TYR A 419 11.82 21.33 4.40
CA TYR A 419 10.36 21.31 4.41
C TYR A 419 9.74 22.52 3.72
N ARG A 420 10.40 23.69 3.77
CA ARG A 420 9.93 24.88 3.04
C ARG A 420 9.95 24.69 1.53
N LYS A 421 10.96 23.99 0.98
CA LYS A 421 11.05 23.67 -0.45
C LYS A 421 9.93 22.73 -0.93
N LEU A 422 9.44 21.84 -0.06
CA LEU A 422 8.32 20.94 -0.40
C LEU A 422 7.05 21.70 -0.77
N VAL A 423 6.81 22.89 -0.19
CA VAL A 423 5.64 23.72 -0.51
C VAL A 423 5.63 24.15 -1.98
N SER A 424 6.79 24.50 -2.55
CA SER A 424 6.88 24.83 -3.97
C SER A 424 6.82 23.57 -4.83
N ALA A 425 7.55 22.53 -4.44
CA ALA A 425 7.60 21.26 -5.16
C ALA A 425 6.21 20.61 -5.28
N VAL A 426 5.37 20.66 -4.23
CA VAL A 426 4.03 20.05 -4.28
C VAL A 426 3.09 20.78 -5.25
N VAL A 427 3.22 22.10 -5.39
CA VAL A 427 2.45 22.88 -6.36
C VAL A 427 2.92 22.59 -7.79
N GLU A 428 4.23 22.41 -7.99
CA GLU A 428 4.79 21.97 -9.28
C GLU A 428 4.39 20.54 -9.64
N TYR A 429 4.26 19.67 -8.64
CA TYR A 429 3.88 18.27 -8.80
C TYR A 429 2.38 18.10 -9.07
N GLY A 430 1.54 18.72 -8.23
CA GLY A 430 0.09 18.47 -8.17
C GLY A 430 -0.76 19.73 -8.15
N GLY A 431 -0.25 20.89 -8.57
CA GLY A 431 -1.04 22.12 -8.67
C GLY A 431 -2.08 22.09 -9.81
N LYS A 432 -2.95 23.10 -9.87
CA LYS A 432 -4.05 23.27 -10.84
C LYS A 432 -3.56 23.42 -12.28
N ARG A 433 -2.27 23.72 -12.49
CA ARG A 433 -1.65 23.70 -13.83
C ARG A 433 -1.35 22.28 -14.32
N VAL A 434 -1.21 21.32 -13.41
CA VAL A 434 -0.85 19.93 -13.70
C VAL A 434 -2.08 19.02 -13.68
N ARG A 435 -2.94 19.20 -12.67
CA ARG A 435 -4.16 18.41 -12.48
C ARG A 435 -5.12 18.56 -13.68
N GLY A 436 -5.61 17.43 -14.17
CA GLY A 436 -6.68 17.36 -15.17
C GLY A 436 -8.07 17.38 -14.55
N SER A 437 -8.18 16.96 -13.29
CA SER A 437 -9.43 16.90 -12.53
C SER A 437 -9.65 18.13 -11.65
N ASP A 438 -10.90 18.33 -11.21
CA ASP A 438 -11.25 19.41 -10.29
C ASP A 438 -11.50 18.87 -8.87
N LEU A 439 -10.45 18.88 -8.03
CA LEU A 439 -10.53 18.34 -6.66
C LEU A 439 -11.47 19.15 -5.73
N PHE A 440 -11.64 20.44 -6.02
CA PHE A 440 -12.33 21.39 -5.13
C PHE A 440 -13.63 21.94 -5.75
N GLY A 441 -14.08 21.34 -6.85
CA GLY A 441 -15.30 21.73 -7.51
C GLY A 441 -16.52 21.57 -6.60
N PRO A 442 -17.59 22.36 -6.82
CA PRO A 442 -18.81 22.25 -6.03
C PRO A 442 -19.39 20.84 -6.17
N LYS A 443 -19.43 20.09 -5.05
CA LYS A 443 -20.06 18.77 -4.99
C LYS A 443 -21.58 18.96 -5.02
N ASP A 444 -22.29 18.15 -5.80
CA ASP A 444 -23.76 18.17 -5.86
C ASP A 444 -24.37 18.12 -4.46
N ALA A 445 -25.39 18.94 -4.18
CA ALA A 445 -26.09 18.96 -2.88
C ALA A 445 -26.68 17.58 -2.49
N VAL A 446 -26.96 16.73 -3.47
CA VAL A 446 -27.41 15.33 -3.29
C VAL A 446 -26.25 14.39 -2.90
N ALA A 447 -25.04 14.66 -3.37
CA ALA A 447 -23.83 13.94 -2.96
C ALA A 447 -23.44 14.31 -1.53
N ILE A 448 -23.58 15.59 -1.18
CA ILE A 448 -23.42 16.12 0.17
C ILE A 448 -24.41 15.44 1.14
N THR A 449 -25.71 15.38 0.83
CA THR A 449 -26.72 14.70 1.68
C THR A 449 -26.54 13.18 1.79
N LYS A 450 -26.00 12.50 0.75
CA LYS A 450 -25.60 11.09 0.86
C LYS A 450 -24.32 10.87 1.69
N GLN A 451 -23.40 11.85 1.72
CA GLN A 451 -22.25 11.86 2.63
C GLN A 451 -22.72 12.00 4.08
N PHE A 452 -23.71 12.85 4.34
CA PHE A 452 -24.33 13.02 5.66
C PHE A 452 -25.05 11.74 6.19
N LEU A 453 -25.54 10.87 5.30
CA LEU A 453 -26.28 9.65 5.68
C LEU A 453 -25.42 8.39 5.86
N LYS A 454 -24.14 8.41 5.49
CA LYS A 454 -23.25 7.23 5.50
C LYS A 454 -22.24 7.18 6.66
N GLY A 455 -22.45 7.95 7.72
CA GLY A 455 -21.85 7.63 9.01
C GLY A 455 -22.54 6.39 9.59
N LEU A 456 -21.87 5.24 9.57
CA LEU A 456 -22.30 4.09 10.37
C LEU A 456 -22.42 4.56 11.82
N LYS A 457 -23.67 4.73 12.29
CA LYS A 457 -24.11 5.28 13.60
C LYS A 457 -24.38 6.78 13.72
N GLY A 458 -24.55 7.53 12.63
CA GLY A 458 -25.22 8.85 12.69
C GLY A 458 -24.51 9.94 13.51
N VAL A 459 -23.20 9.81 13.77
CA VAL A 459 -22.37 10.87 14.36
C VAL A 459 -21.41 11.35 13.29
N GLU A 460 -21.48 12.64 12.96
CA GLU A 460 -20.54 13.30 12.05
C GLU A 460 -19.12 13.22 12.61
N ASN A 461 -18.18 12.74 11.80
CA ASN A 461 -16.77 12.76 12.16
C ASN A 461 -16.07 13.86 11.35
N VAL A 462 -15.80 14.99 12.03
CA VAL A 462 -15.14 16.16 11.45
C VAL A 462 -13.78 15.80 10.85
N TYR A 463 -13.13 14.73 11.32
CA TYR A 463 -11.80 14.31 10.92
C TYR A 463 -11.76 13.43 9.66
N THR A 464 -12.91 13.02 9.11
CA THR A 464 -12.99 12.10 7.96
C THR A 464 -14.03 12.56 6.92
N GLN A 465 -14.06 13.85 6.62
CA GLN A 465 -15.00 14.43 5.63
C GLN A 465 -14.51 14.24 4.18
N HIS A 466 -13.19 14.29 3.99
CA HIS A 466 -12.54 14.12 2.71
C HIS A 466 -12.87 12.74 2.10
N GLN A 467 -12.95 12.72 0.77
CA GLN A 467 -13.08 11.50 -0.03
C GLN A 467 -12.09 11.61 -1.18
N PRO A 468 -11.24 10.58 -1.41
CA PRO A 468 -10.28 10.60 -2.50
C PRO A 468 -10.95 10.77 -3.87
N LEU A 469 -10.27 11.42 -4.81
CA LEU A 469 -10.74 11.56 -6.20
C LEU A 469 -11.07 10.20 -6.83
N LEU A 470 -10.36 9.15 -6.41
CA LEU A 470 -10.58 7.78 -6.84
C LEU A 470 -12.03 7.32 -6.63
N GLN A 471 -12.69 7.76 -5.54
CA GLN A 471 -14.06 7.36 -5.25
C GLN A 471 -15.02 7.78 -6.37
N GLU A 472 -14.99 9.06 -6.74
CA GLU A 472 -15.83 9.60 -7.81
C GLU A 472 -15.49 8.95 -9.15
N THR A 473 -14.20 8.80 -9.44
CA THR A 473 -13.71 8.19 -10.68
C THR A 473 -14.26 6.77 -10.85
N LEU A 474 -14.19 5.95 -9.81
CA LEU A 474 -14.72 4.58 -9.82
C LEU A 474 -16.24 4.55 -9.84
N ASP A 475 -16.91 5.45 -9.13
CA ASP A 475 -18.37 5.56 -9.16
C ASP A 475 -18.89 5.86 -10.57
N GLN A 476 -18.24 6.81 -11.28
CA GLN A 476 -18.58 7.13 -12.66
C GLN A 476 -18.26 5.95 -13.59
N LEU A 477 -17.14 5.25 -13.37
CA LEU A 477 -16.78 4.07 -14.15
C LEU A 477 -17.81 2.95 -14.02
N ILE A 478 -18.18 2.60 -12.78
CA ILE A 478 -19.16 1.55 -12.48
C ILE A 478 -20.54 1.89 -13.06
N LYS A 479 -20.89 3.18 -13.12
CA LYS A 479 -22.15 3.67 -13.70
C LYS A 479 -22.09 3.84 -15.23
N GLY A 480 -20.96 3.56 -15.89
CA GLY A 480 -20.78 3.74 -17.33
C GLY A 480 -20.76 5.21 -17.77
N LYS A 481 -20.43 6.13 -16.86
CA LYS A 481 -20.44 7.59 -17.07
C LYS A 481 -19.05 8.23 -17.07
N LEU A 482 -17.99 7.44 -16.88
CA LEU A 482 -16.62 7.95 -16.93
C LEU A 482 -16.28 8.42 -18.35
N LYS A 483 -15.97 9.71 -18.48
CA LYS A 483 -15.81 10.39 -19.78
C LYS A 483 -14.58 9.91 -20.53
N ASP A 484 -14.75 9.54 -21.79
CA ASP A 484 -13.65 9.13 -22.68
C ASP A 484 -12.71 10.30 -23.02
N SER A 485 -13.20 11.54 -22.94
CA SER A 485 -12.36 12.74 -23.13
C SER A 485 -11.33 12.93 -22.01
N GLN A 486 -11.51 12.29 -20.85
CA GLN A 486 -10.59 12.34 -19.72
C GLN A 486 -9.88 11.01 -19.49
N TYR A 487 -10.58 9.89 -19.76
CA TYR A 487 -10.07 8.54 -19.55
C TYR A 487 -10.32 7.67 -20.79
N PRO A 488 -9.66 7.92 -21.93
CA PRO A 488 -9.91 7.16 -23.15
C PRO A 488 -9.49 5.69 -23.02
N TYR A 489 -10.06 4.86 -23.89
CA TYR A 489 -9.58 3.49 -24.11
C TYR A 489 -8.30 3.49 -24.94
N LEU A 490 -7.40 2.56 -24.67
CA LEU A 490 -6.26 2.29 -25.52
C LEU A 490 -6.71 1.45 -26.73
N GLY A 491 -6.85 2.11 -27.87
CA GLY A 491 -7.34 1.50 -29.12
C GLY A 491 -8.81 1.81 -29.42
N ALA A 492 -9.35 1.21 -30.49
CA ALA A 492 -10.68 1.54 -31.00
C ALA A 492 -11.84 0.86 -30.25
N ASN A 493 -11.56 -0.17 -29.46
CA ASN A 493 -12.60 -0.94 -28.77
C ASN A 493 -13.01 -0.24 -27.46
N THR A 494 -14.32 -0.09 -27.25
CA THR A 494 -14.91 0.46 -26.03
C THR A 494 -15.78 -0.58 -25.34
N LEU A 495 -15.85 -0.52 -24.02
CA LEU A 495 -16.72 -1.41 -23.23
C LEU A 495 -18.13 -0.84 -23.25
N ARG A 496 -19.12 -1.64 -23.67
CA ARG A 496 -20.54 -1.24 -23.67
C ARG A 496 -21.24 -1.61 -22.37
N ASP A 497 -20.84 -2.72 -21.78
CA ASP A 497 -21.44 -3.25 -20.56
C ASP A 497 -20.83 -2.66 -19.29
N ARG A 498 -21.56 -2.79 -18.17
CA ARG A 498 -21.07 -2.41 -16.85
C ARG A 498 -19.81 -3.24 -16.51
N PRO A 499 -18.66 -2.62 -16.18
CA PRO A 499 -17.46 -3.37 -15.83
C PRO A 499 -17.69 -4.15 -14.53
N GLN A 500 -17.39 -5.45 -14.57
CA GLN A 500 -17.50 -6.35 -13.42
C GLN A 500 -16.16 -6.52 -12.69
N ASP A 501 -15.05 -6.52 -13.43
CA ASP A 501 -13.71 -6.74 -12.94
C ASP A 501 -12.86 -5.52 -13.27
N ILE A 502 -12.44 -4.76 -12.25
CA ILE A 502 -11.71 -3.51 -12.39
C ILE A 502 -10.37 -3.64 -11.65
N ILE A 503 -9.28 -3.34 -12.35
CA ILE A 503 -7.95 -3.21 -11.77
C ILE A 503 -7.57 -1.75 -11.91
N VAL A 504 -7.24 -1.10 -10.79
CA VAL A 504 -6.78 0.28 -10.75
C VAL A 504 -5.31 0.29 -10.43
N PHE A 505 -4.51 1.03 -11.19
CA PHE A 505 -3.11 1.25 -10.88
C PHE A 505 -2.79 2.74 -10.84
N ILE A 506 -2.31 3.22 -9.69
CA ILE A 506 -1.92 4.62 -9.49
C ILE A 506 -0.41 4.76 -9.60
N ILE A 507 0.03 5.43 -10.67
CA ILE A 507 1.43 5.81 -10.90
C ILE A 507 1.80 6.88 -9.87
N GLY A 508 2.96 6.74 -9.23
CA GLY A 508 3.33 7.57 -8.09
C GLY A 508 2.64 7.15 -6.78
N GLY A 509 2.05 5.96 -6.74
CA GLY A 509 1.64 5.25 -5.53
C GLY A 509 0.18 5.45 -5.12
N ALA A 510 -0.37 4.45 -4.42
CA ALA A 510 -1.70 4.45 -3.80
C ALA A 510 -1.63 4.89 -2.32
N THR A 511 -2.76 5.00 -1.65
CA THR A 511 -2.85 5.28 -0.20
C THR A 511 -3.78 4.29 0.50
N TYR A 512 -3.70 4.19 1.82
CA TYR A 512 -4.63 3.36 2.59
C TYR A 512 -6.05 3.96 2.67
N GLU A 513 -6.21 5.28 2.47
CA GLU A 513 -7.53 5.91 2.35
C GLU A 513 -8.26 5.45 1.06
N GLU A 514 -7.52 5.36 -0.03
CA GLU A 514 -8.03 4.81 -1.29
C GLU A 514 -8.28 3.30 -1.21
N ALA A 515 -7.45 2.56 -0.46
CA ALA A 515 -7.70 1.16 -0.17
C ALA A 515 -9.04 0.97 0.56
N LEU A 516 -9.33 1.80 1.57
CA LEU A 516 -10.63 1.84 2.25
C LEU A 516 -11.78 2.18 1.29
N THR A 517 -11.57 3.15 0.41
CA THR A 517 -12.53 3.52 -0.63
C THR A 517 -12.89 2.31 -1.50
N VAL A 518 -11.88 1.58 -1.98
CA VAL A 518 -12.05 0.37 -2.80
C VAL A 518 -12.70 -0.76 -2.01
N TYR A 519 -12.35 -0.95 -0.75
CA TYR A 519 -13.02 -1.90 0.15
C TYR A 519 -14.53 -1.62 0.25
N ASN A 520 -14.90 -0.35 0.46
CA ASN A 520 -16.30 0.06 0.58
C ASN A 520 -17.06 -0.11 -0.75
N LEU A 521 -16.43 0.22 -1.89
CA LEU A 521 -17.04 0.05 -3.21
C LEU A 521 -17.30 -1.43 -3.53
N ASN A 522 -16.34 -2.31 -3.23
CA ASN A 522 -16.50 -3.76 -3.38
C ASN A 522 -17.67 -4.33 -2.56
N ARG A 523 -17.91 -3.81 -1.35
CA ARG A 523 -19.02 -4.25 -0.49
C ARG A 523 -20.37 -3.70 -0.92
N THR A 524 -20.40 -2.46 -1.41
CA THR A 524 -21.65 -1.75 -1.74
C THR A 524 -22.14 -2.00 -3.17
N ASN A 525 -21.29 -2.55 -4.04
CA ASN A 525 -21.62 -2.86 -5.44
C ASN A 525 -21.47 -4.38 -5.69
N PRO A 526 -22.45 -5.20 -5.27
CA PRO A 526 -22.43 -6.63 -5.58
C PRO A 526 -22.36 -6.83 -7.10
N GLY A 527 -21.47 -7.74 -7.55
CA GLY A 527 -21.19 -7.99 -8.96
C GLY A 527 -20.03 -7.17 -9.54
N VAL A 528 -19.47 -6.21 -8.80
CA VAL A 528 -18.25 -5.50 -9.16
C VAL A 528 -17.12 -5.90 -8.21
N ARG A 529 -15.94 -6.19 -8.75
CA ARG A 529 -14.73 -6.53 -8.02
C ARG A 529 -13.61 -5.62 -8.46
N ILE A 530 -12.99 -4.95 -7.50
CA ILE A 530 -11.99 -3.93 -7.70
C ILE A 530 -10.72 -4.32 -6.94
N VAL A 531 -9.59 -4.30 -7.64
CA VAL A 531 -8.25 -4.41 -7.03
C VAL A 531 -7.51 -3.09 -7.28
N LEU A 532 -7.00 -2.49 -6.21
CA LEU A 532 -6.16 -1.30 -6.25
C LEU A 532 -4.70 -1.68 -6.16
N GLY A 533 -3.85 -1.00 -6.91
CA GLY A 533 -2.44 -0.93 -6.58
C GLY A 533 -1.80 0.34 -7.07
N GLY A 534 -0.51 0.43 -6.82
CA GLY A 534 0.32 1.52 -7.28
C GLY A 534 1.78 1.12 -7.26
N THR A 535 2.64 2.04 -7.70
CA THR A 535 4.09 1.85 -7.63
C THR A 535 4.51 1.59 -6.18
N THR A 536 3.91 2.29 -5.22
CA THR A 536 4.05 2.04 -3.79
C THR A 536 2.73 2.35 -3.05
N ILE A 537 2.71 2.22 -1.72
CA ILE A 537 1.65 2.77 -0.86
C ILE A 537 2.27 3.90 -0.04
N HIS A 538 1.68 5.09 -0.12
CA HIS A 538 2.19 6.30 0.50
C HIS A 538 1.48 6.64 1.82
N ASN A 539 2.28 7.10 2.77
CA ASN A 539 1.93 8.08 3.80
C ASN A 539 2.49 9.47 3.45
N THR A 540 2.16 10.49 4.25
CA THR A 540 2.62 11.88 4.06
C THR A 540 4.14 11.98 3.98
N LYS A 541 4.88 11.16 4.72
CA LYS A 541 6.35 11.22 4.70
C LYS A 541 6.93 10.71 3.38
N SER A 542 6.41 9.59 2.89
CA SER A 542 6.93 8.89 1.71
C SER A 542 6.54 9.57 0.39
N ILE A 543 5.39 10.24 0.32
CA ILE A 543 4.97 10.96 -0.91
C ILE A 543 5.95 12.09 -1.26
N ASN A 544 6.68 12.63 -0.28
CA ASN A 544 7.68 13.66 -0.55
C ASN A 544 8.77 13.21 -1.53
N VAL A 545 9.13 11.91 -1.55
CA VAL A 545 10.12 11.37 -2.50
C VAL A 545 9.59 11.35 -3.93
N GLN A 546 8.27 11.31 -4.10
CA GLN A 546 7.62 11.41 -5.41
C GLN A 546 7.42 12.87 -5.85
N ILE A 547 7.28 13.79 -4.88
CA ILE A 547 7.09 15.22 -5.12
C ILE A 547 8.41 15.91 -5.50
N THR A 548 9.52 15.51 -4.88
CA THR A 548 10.88 16.05 -5.13
C THR A 548 11.60 15.24 -6.20
#